data_AF-K1V7L5-F1
#
_entry.id   AF-K1V7L5-F1
#
_cell.length_a   1.000
_cell.length_b   1.000
_cell.length_c   1.000
_cell.angle_alpha   90.00
_cell.angle_beta   90.00
_cell.angle_gamma   90.00
#
_symmetry.space_group_name_H-M   'P 1'
#
loop_
_entity.id
_entity.type
_entity.pdbx_description
1 polymer ?
#
loop_
_entity_poly.entity_id
_entity_poly.type
_entity_poly.pdbx_seq_one_letter_code
_entity_poly.pdbx_strand_id
1 'polypeptide(L)' 'MSYKTIRNRTEASFTEKKSEFIGYISPAETEEEAIGFINEIRDD' A
#
# COMPACT_ATOMS: atom_id res chain seq x y z
N MET A 1 15.56 5.20 -20.22
CA MET A 1 14.78 5.81 -19.11
C MET A 1 14.58 4.74 -18.05
N SER A 2 14.86 5.02 -16.77
CA SER A 2 14.58 4.09 -15.68
C SER A 2 13.25 4.46 -15.02
N TYR A 3 12.38 3.47 -14.82
CA TYR A 3 11.18 3.66 -14.00
C TYR A 3 11.56 3.83 -12.53
N LYS A 4 10.80 4.63 -11.81
CA LYS A 4 10.95 4.80 -10.36
C LYS A 4 9.81 4.08 -9.66
N THR A 5 10.13 3.44 -8.55
CA THR A 5 9.15 2.84 -7.63
C THR A 5 9.46 3.32 -6.22
N ILE A 6 8.55 3.04 -5.29
CA ILE A 6 8.75 3.31 -3.86
C ILE A 6 9.81 2.36 -3.28
N ARG A 7 10.61 2.86 -2.33
CA ARG A 7 11.72 2.09 -1.79
C ARG A 7 11.27 1.01 -0.80
N ASN A 8 10.29 1.34 0.05
CA ASN A 8 9.81 0.49 1.13
C ASN A 8 8.29 0.65 1.26
N ARG A 9 7.65 -0.30 1.95
CA ARG A 9 6.27 -0.17 2.40
C ARG A 9 6.11 1.08 3.27
N THR A 10 5.00 1.79 3.07
CA THR A 10 4.63 2.93 3.89
C THR A 10 3.11 3.13 3.86
N GLU A 11 2.61 3.94 4.77
CA GLU A 11 1.19 4.25 4.92
C GLU A 11 1.01 5.73 5.26
N ALA A 12 -0.17 6.25 4.96
CA ALA A 12 -0.61 7.58 5.37
C ALA A 12 -2.12 7.57 5.59
N SER A 13 -2.61 8.32 6.57
CA SER A 13 -4.04 8.49 6.79
C SER A 13 -4.47 9.96 6.78
N PHE A 14 -5.74 10.18 6.46
CA PHE A 14 -6.39 11.46 6.64
C PHE A 14 -7.86 11.26 7.00
N THR A 15 -8.45 12.22 7.71
CA THR A 15 -9.87 12.18 8.09
C THR A 15 -10.69 13.11 7.20
N GLU A 16 -11.77 12.59 6.63
CA GLU A 16 -12.75 13.34 5.84
C GLU A 16 -14.15 12.99 6.35
N LYS A 17 -14.93 14.01 6.76
CA LYS A 17 -16.33 13.85 7.23
C LYS A 17 -16.53 12.74 8.29
N LYS A 18 -15.63 12.66 9.26
CA LYS A 18 -15.60 11.64 10.34
C LYS A 18 -15.23 10.22 9.87
N SER A 19 -14.93 10.02 8.60
CA SER A 19 -14.33 8.79 8.10
C SER A 19 -12.82 8.97 8.03
N GLU A 20 -12.08 8.00 8.58
CA GLU A 20 -10.64 7.91 8.37
C GLU A 20 -10.37 7.10 7.11
N PHE A 21 -9.50 7.64 6.25
CA PHE A 21 -9.01 6.98 5.05
C PHE A 21 -7.54 6.70 5.25
N ILE A 22 -7.17 5.43 5.17
CA ILE A 22 -5.79 4.96 5.33
C ILE A 22 -5.34 4.40 3.98
N GLY A 23 -4.27 4.96 3.44
CA GLY A 23 -3.62 4.49 2.21
C GLY A 23 -2.37 3.71 2.54
N TYR A 24 -2.29 2.46 2.09
CA TYR A 24 -1.12 1.60 2.21
C TYR A 24 -0.46 1.44 0.84
N ILE A 25 0.87 1.52 0.79
CA ILE A 25 1.64 1.27 -0.45
C ILE A 25 2.85 0.39 -0.15
N SER A 26 3.18 -0.54 -1.05
CA SER A 26 4.39 -1.38 -0.99
C SER A 26 4.95 -1.60 -2.40
N PRO A 27 6.29 -1.63 -2.58
CA PRO A 27 6.84 -2.10 -3.85
C PRO A 27 6.46 -3.59 -4.03
N ALA A 28 6.12 -3.97 -5.26
CA ALA A 28 5.88 -5.35 -5.67
C ALA A 28 6.47 -5.53 -7.07
N GLU A 29 7.30 -6.56 -7.24
CA GLU A 29 7.90 -6.95 -8.51
C GLU A 29 7.10 -8.07 -9.19
N THR A 30 6.35 -8.87 -8.41
CA THR A 30 5.49 -9.94 -8.93
C THR A 30 4.03 -9.80 -8.51
N GLU A 31 3.16 -10.54 -9.20
CA GLU A 31 1.73 -10.59 -8.87
C GLU A 31 1.49 -11.23 -7.49
N GLU A 32 2.25 -12.27 -7.14
CA GLU A 32 2.13 -12.94 -5.84
C GLU A 32 2.46 -12.00 -4.68
N GLU A 33 3.47 -11.14 -4.83
CA GLU A 33 3.81 -10.11 -3.84
C GLU A 33 2.67 -9.09 -3.67
N ALA A 34 2.06 -8.67 -4.78
CA ALA A 34 0.92 -7.76 -4.77
C ALA A 34 -0.31 -8.38 -4.09
N ILE A 35 -0.62 -9.64 -4.38
CA ILE A 35 -1.73 -10.38 -3.75
C ILE A 35 -1.46 -10.58 -2.26
N GLY A 36 -0.22 -10.95 -1.90
CA GLY A 36 0.20 -11.10 -0.51
C GLY A 36 0.00 -9.82 0.30
N PHE A 37 0.39 -8.67 -0.27
CA PHE A 37 0.20 -7.36 0.35
C PHE A 37 -1.28 -7.00 0.57
N ILE A 38 -2.16 -7.29 -0.41
CA ILE A 38 -3.60 -7.04 -0.27
C ILE A 38 -4.19 -7.89 0.85
N ASN A 39 -3.80 -9.17 0.94
CA ASN A 39 -4.30 -10.05 2.00
C ASN A 39 -3.83 -9.58 3.38
N GLU A 40 -2.57 -9.16 3.50
CA GLU A 40 -2.02 -8.64 4.75
C GLU A 40 -2.81 -7.41 5.25
N ILE A 41 -3.12 -6.44 4.38
CA ILE A 41 -3.91 -5.24 4.77
C ILE A 41 -5.34 -5.61 5.21
N ARG A 42 -5.94 -6.64 4.61
CA ARG A 42 -7.32 -7.03 4.93
C ARG A 42 -7.44 -7.71 6.30
N ASP A 43 -6.34 -8.25 6.81
CA ASP A 43 -6.26 -8.95 8.09
C ASP A 43 -5.76 -8.05 9.24
N ASP A 44 -5.38 -6.79 8.94
CA ASP A 44 -4.93 -5.74 9.87
C ASP A 44 -6.11 -4.98 10.50
#